data_AF-A0A7J0EX50-F1
#
_entry.id   AF-A0A7J0EX50-F1
#
_cell.length_a   1.000
_cell.length_b   1.000
_cell.length_c   1.000
_cell.angle_alpha   90.00
_cell.angle_beta   90.00
_cell.angle_gamma   90.00
#
_symmetry.space_group_name_H-M   'P 1'
#
loop_
_entity.id
_entity.type
_entity.pdbx_description
1 polymer ?
#
loop_
_entity_poly.entity_id
_entity_poly.type
_entity_poly.pdbx_seq_one_letter_code
_entity_poly.pdbx_strand_id
1 'polypeptide(L)'
;MAMRSQICCVTVTLALFFLLSAAMADDVVVLTEENFDKEVGQDRAALVEFYAPWLSDDGTYNFVFVFHARCGHCKKLAPEYEKLGESFKKAKSVLIGKVDCDEHKSVCSKYGVSGYPTIQWFPKGSLEPKKYEGARTVEALAEFVNNEAGTNVKLAATPSNVVVLTPDNFELVLDKTKDVLVEFYAPWCGHCKSLAPTYEKVASAFKLEDDVIIASVDAAKHKDLGEKYGVSGFPTLKFFPKGNKAGEDYNGGRDLDDFVTFINEKCGTSRDAKGQLTAKAGIVETLDTLVKEFISAGSDEKKAVYGRMEEEVEKLKGSAARYGKIYLKAAKSCMDKGADYANNETQRLERMLKKAISTTKADEFTLKKNILSTFA
;
A
#
# COMPACT_ATOMS: atom_id res chain seq x y z
N MET A 1 30.82 -51.21 60.35
CA MET A 1 31.49 -51.17 59.03
C MET A 1 30.48 -50.64 58.01
N ALA A 2 30.61 -49.35 57.69
CA ALA A 2 30.02 -48.55 56.61
C ALA A 2 28.56 -48.77 56.13
N MET A 3 27.66 -47.91 56.62
CA MET A 3 26.49 -47.40 55.88
C MET A 3 26.96 -46.51 54.72
N ARG A 4 26.45 -46.71 53.50
CA ARG A 4 26.62 -45.77 52.37
C ARG A 4 25.30 -45.08 52.07
N SER A 5 25.29 -43.78 52.39
CA SER A 5 24.27 -42.80 52.04
C SER A 5 24.37 -42.45 50.56
N GLN A 6 23.27 -42.56 49.81
CA GLN A 6 23.14 -42.05 48.44
C GLN A 6 22.55 -40.64 48.49
N ILE A 7 23.38 -39.66 48.19
CA ILE A 7 23.03 -38.25 48.01
C ILE A 7 22.44 -38.10 46.60
N CYS A 8 21.15 -37.74 46.52
CA CYS A 8 20.49 -37.39 45.28
C CYS A 8 20.82 -35.92 44.94
N CYS A 9 21.62 -35.70 43.90
CA CYS A 9 22.05 -34.38 43.46
C CYS A 9 20.95 -33.75 42.59
N VAL A 10 20.24 -32.75 43.13
CA VAL A 10 19.26 -31.95 42.38
C VAL A 10 20.03 -30.91 41.56
N THR A 11 20.14 -31.13 40.25
CA THR A 11 20.63 -30.11 39.31
C THR A 11 19.47 -29.21 38.88
N VAL A 12 19.44 -27.99 39.42
CA VAL A 12 18.56 -26.91 38.94
C VAL A 12 19.18 -26.33 37.67
N THR A 13 18.66 -26.71 36.50
CA THR A 13 18.98 -26.05 35.23
C THR A 13 18.20 -24.74 35.12
N LEU A 14 18.91 -23.63 35.33
CA LEU A 14 18.43 -22.27 35.08
C LEU A 14 18.28 -22.07 33.57
N ALA A 15 17.05 -22.16 33.05
CA ALA A 15 16.75 -21.86 31.65
C ALA A 15 16.82 -20.34 31.44
N LEU A 16 17.93 -19.86 30.87
CA LEU A 16 18.06 -18.50 30.37
C LEU A 16 17.16 -18.36 29.12
N PHE A 17 16.02 -17.69 29.27
CA PHE A 17 15.21 -17.23 28.13
C PHE A 17 15.97 -16.08 27.44
N PHE A 18 16.73 -16.41 26.39
CA PHE A 18 17.18 -15.41 25.43
C PHE A 18 15.95 -14.96 24.60
N LEU A 19 15.36 -13.83 24.99
CA LEU A 19 14.52 -13.04 24.10
C LEU A 19 15.41 -12.48 22.98
N LEU A 20 15.49 -13.19 21.86
CA LEU A 20 15.94 -12.58 20.61
C LEU A 20 14.87 -11.59 20.15
N SER A 21 15.02 -10.34 20.59
CA SER A 21 14.43 -9.20 19.89
C SER A 21 15.11 -9.09 18.53
N ALA A 22 14.41 -9.48 17.47
CA ALA A 22 14.80 -9.11 16.11
C ALA A 22 14.50 -7.62 15.93
N ALA A 23 15.42 -6.76 16.38
CA ALA A 23 15.42 -5.37 15.98
C ALA A 23 15.64 -5.34 14.47
N MET A 24 14.60 -4.96 13.72
CA MET A 24 14.76 -4.56 12.34
C MET A 24 15.76 -3.39 12.36
N ALA A 25 16.87 -3.52 11.64
CA ALA A 25 17.80 -2.41 11.50
C ALA A 25 17.05 -1.27 10.82
N ASP A 26 16.87 -0.16 11.53
CA ASP A 26 16.30 1.04 10.96
C ASP A 26 17.28 1.57 9.89
N ASP A 27 16.79 1.87 8.68
CA ASP A 27 17.64 2.31 7.57
C ASP A 27 18.20 3.73 7.85
N VAL A 28 17.59 4.46 8.79
CA VAL A 28 18.14 5.66 9.43
C VAL A 28 18.81 5.29 10.76
N VAL A 29 20.11 5.57 10.87
CA VAL A 29 20.90 5.23 12.05
C VAL A 29 20.52 6.12 13.23
N VAL A 30 20.12 5.51 14.35
CA VAL A 30 19.91 6.23 15.61
C VAL A 30 21.26 6.58 16.24
N LEU A 31 21.55 7.87 16.30
CA LEU A 31 22.78 8.42 16.85
C LEU A 31 22.54 8.93 18.27
N THR A 32 23.43 8.53 19.17
CA THR A 32 23.41 8.82 20.61
C THR A 32 24.73 9.47 21.03
N GLU A 33 24.80 9.98 22.25
CA GLU A 33 26.04 10.56 22.79
C GLU A 33 27.24 9.58 22.75
N GLU A 34 26.97 8.27 22.82
CA GLU A 34 28.00 7.24 22.88
C GLU A 34 28.56 6.81 21.51
N ASN A 35 27.77 6.98 20.44
CA ASN A 35 28.11 6.53 19.09
C ASN A 35 28.30 7.66 18.08
N PHE A 36 27.87 8.89 18.38
CA PHE A 36 27.88 9.99 17.41
C PHE A 36 29.26 10.21 16.80
N ASP A 37 30.28 10.46 17.64
CA ASP A 37 31.63 10.76 17.16
C ASP A 37 32.34 9.52 16.56
N LYS A 38 31.78 8.30 16.77
CA LYS A 38 32.29 7.06 16.14
C LYS A 38 31.71 6.82 14.74
N GLU A 39 30.48 7.29 14.51
CA GLU A 39 29.73 7.08 13.27
C GLU A 39 29.80 8.28 12.32
N VAL A 40 29.94 9.49 12.87
CA VAL A 40 29.94 10.78 12.17
C VAL A 40 31.35 11.37 12.16
N GLY A 41 31.75 11.97 11.04
CA GLY A 41 33.05 12.63 10.90
C GLY A 41 34.25 11.67 10.79
N GLN A 42 33.99 10.38 10.51
CA GLN A 42 35.01 9.34 10.36
C GLN A 42 35.25 9.00 8.88
N ASP A 43 34.97 7.76 8.46
CA ASP A 43 35.29 7.19 7.15
C ASP A 43 34.22 7.43 6.07
N ARG A 44 33.02 7.88 6.48
CA ARG A 44 31.89 8.25 5.64
C ARG A 44 31.35 9.64 5.99
N ALA A 45 30.72 10.29 5.02
CA ALA A 45 30.00 11.53 5.27
C ALA A 45 28.62 11.22 5.88
N ALA A 46 28.01 12.17 6.60
CA ALA A 46 26.73 11.94 7.27
C ALA A 46 25.75 13.10 7.07
N LEU A 47 24.50 12.78 6.75
CA LEU A 47 23.39 13.70 6.94
C LEU A 47 22.71 13.33 8.26
N VAL A 48 22.56 14.29 9.17
CA VAL A 48 21.98 14.07 10.50
C VAL A 48 20.78 14.97 10.72
N GLU A 49 19.64 14.37 11.06
CA GLU A 49 18.46 15.05 11.60
C GLU A 49 18.55 15.14 13.12
N PHE A 50 18.44 16.34 13.66
CA PHE A 50 18.25 16.61 15.08
C PHE A 50 16.77 16.91 15.34
N TYR A 51 16.11 16.06 16.12
CA TYR A 51 14.67 16.12 16.38
C TYR A 51 14.34 15.99 17.88
N ALA A 52 13.05 16.11 18.22
CA ALA A 52 12.52 15.94 19.58
C ALA A 52 11.22 15.08 19.52
N PRO A 53 11.16 13.92 20.19
CA PRO A 53 10.04 12.97 20.15
C PRO A 53 8.64 13.49 20.48
N TRP A 54 8.49 14.51 21.33
CA TRP A 54 7.16 15.08 21.64
C TRP A 54 6.50 15.78 20.44
N LEU A 55 7.13 15.69 19.27
CA LEU A 55 6.65 16.14 17.96
C LEU A 55 6.21 14.99 17.03
N SER A 56 6.43 13.73 17.43
CA SER A 56 6.08 12.51 16.71
C SER A 56 5.17 11.64 17.59
N ASP A 57 3.87 11.67 17.33
CA ASP A 57 2.95 10.67 17.90
C ASP A 57 3.17 9.35 17.13
N ASP A 58 3.93 8.43 17.69
CA ASP A 58 3.86 7.02 17.33
C ASP A 58 2.60 6.33 17.94
N GLY A 59 1.75 7.12 18.62
CA GLY A 59 0.48 6.66 19.16
C GLY A 59 0.62 5.79 20.41
N THR A 60 1.81 5.69 21.00
CA THR A 60 2.01 4.93 22.22
C THR A 60 2.36 5.83 23.41
N TYR A 61 1.37 5.99 24.29
CA TYR A 61 1.40 6.30 25.73
C TYR A 61 0.66 7.58 26.21
N ASN A 62 -0.41 7.27 26.94
CA ASN A 62 -1.14 8.00 27.99
C ASN A 62 -1.38 9.52 27.88
N PHE A 63 -2.69 9.82 27.77
CA PHE A 63 -3.36 11.00 28.31
C PHE A 63 -2.72 11.46 29.63
N VAL A 64 -2.04 12.62 29.61
CA VAL A 64 -2.17 13.74 30.56
C VAL A 64 -1.04 14.76 30.25
N PHE A 65 -1.43 16.05 30.17
CA PHE A 65 -0.68 17.25 29.75
C PHE A 65 -0.64 17.56 28.24
N VAL A 66 -1.80 18.01 27.75
CA VAL A 66 -1.93 18.86 26.56
C VAL A 66 -1.63 20.31 26.95
N PHE A 67 -0.51 20.87 26.50
CA PHE A 67 -0.39 22.32 26.22
C PHE A 67 0.63 22.55 25.07
N HIS A 68 0.11 22.57 23.85
CA HIS A 68 0.60 23.24 22.63
C HIS A 68 2.11 23.50 22.45
N ALA A 69 2.78 22.59 21.74
CA ALA A 69 3.84 22.93 20.78
C ALA A 69 3.88 21.88 19.65
N ARG A 70 2.87 21.88 18.78
CA ARG A 70 2.84 21.03 17.58
C ARG A 70 3.81 21.58 16.53
N CYS A 71 5.05 21.12 16.48
CA CYS A 71 5.91 21.33 15.31
C CYS A 71 5.37 20.49 14.14
N GLY A 72 4.54 21.11 13.29
CA GLY A 72 4.03 20.47 12.06
C GLY A 72 5.13 20.13 11.05
N HIS A 73 6.34 20.67 11.20
CA HIS A 73 7.45 20.46 10.27
C HIS A 73 8.21 19.14 10.51
N CYS A 74 8.40 18.70 11.76
CA CYS A 74 8.98 17.37 12.04
C CYS A 74 8.06 16.24 11.53
N LYS A 75 6.74 16.40 11.73
CA LYS A 75 5.71 15.42 11.29
C LYS A 75 5.72 15.13 9.80
N LYS A 76 6.06 16.13 8.99
CA LYS A 76 6.14 16.00 7.53
C LYS A 76 7.49 15.44 7.07
N LEU A 77 8.56 15.70 7.82
CA LEU A 77 9.90 15.26 7.46
C LEU A 77 10.15 13.79 7.79
N ALA A 78 9.68 13.28 8.94
CA ALA A 78 9.93 11.90 9.35
C ALA A 78 9.72 10.84 8.25
N PRO A 79 8.55 10.75 7.57
CA PRO A 79 8.36 9.77 6.50
C PRO A 79 9.25 10.03 5.26
N GLU A 80 9.66 11.27 5.00
CA GLU A 80 10.57 11.61 3.91
C GLU A 80 12.02 11.26 4.24
N TYR A 81 12.41 11.41 5.51
CA TYR A 81 13.74 11.08 6.02
C TYR A 81 13.97 9.57 6.11
N GLU A 82 12.94 8.80 6.47
CA GLU A 82 12.99 7.33 6.44
C GLU A 82 13.17 6.81 5.01
N LYS A 83 12.42 7.35 4.03
CA LYS A 83 12.63 7.02 2.60
C LYS A 83 14.04 7.35 2.14
N LEU A 84 14.62 8.45 2.64
CA LEU A 84 15.99 8.83 2.34
C LEU A 84 16.97 7.78 2.89
N GLY A 85 16.81 7.38 4.16
CA GLY A 85 17.57 6.29 4.76
C GLY A 85 17.49 5.02 3.92
N GLU A 86 16.29 4.60 3.54
CA GLU A 86 16.06 3.42 2.71
C GLU A 86 16.80 3.51 1.35
N SER A 87 16.78 4.70 0.74
CA SER A 87 17.44 4.96 -0.54
C SER A 87 18.97 4.82 -0.43
N PHE A 88 19.53 5.34 0.66
CA PHE A 88 20.97 5.40 0.88
C PHE A 88 21.53 4.17 1.63
N LYS A 89 20.71 3.20 2.05
CA LYS A 89 21.16 2.01 2.80
C LYS A 89 22.30 1.21 2.15
N LYS A 90 22.40 1.23 0.81
CA LYS A 90 23.48 0.56 0.06
C LYS A 90 24.70 1.46 -0.19
N ALA A 91 24.58 2.77 0.02
CA ALA A 91 25.63 3.74 -0.21
C ALA A 91 26.54 3.84 1.04
N LYS A 92 27.47 2.90 1.18
CA LYS A 92 28.36 2.80 2.36
C LYS A 92 29.19 4.07 2.64
N SER A 93 29.38 4.93 1.65
CA SER A 93 30.09 6.21 1.79
C SER A 93 29.28 7.32 2.44
N VAL A 94 27.99 7.09 2.71
CA VAL A 94 27.06 8.04 3.32
C VAL A 94 26.32 7.38 4.49
N LEU A 95 26.18 8.11 5.59
CA LEU A 95 25.32 7.78 6.72
C LEU A 95 24.10 8.71 6.69
N ILE A 96 22.90 8.15 6.83
CA ILE A 96 21.69 8.91 7.15
C ILE A 96 21.35 8.59 8.60
N GLY A 97 21.30 9.61 9.45
CA GLY A 97 21.19 9.41 10.90
C GLY A 97 20.26 10.41 11.57
N LYS A 98 19.75 10.05 12.74
CA LYS A 98 18.88 10.90 13.56
C LYS A 98 19.34 10.92 15.01
N VAL A 99 19.26 12.09 15.64
CA VAL A 99 19.56 12.30 17.06
C VAL A 99 18.31 12.82 17.75
N ASP A 100 17.90 12.12 18.79
CA ASP A 100 16.89 12.58 19.74
C ASP A 100 17.52 13.61 20.69
N CYS A 101 17.14 14.87 20.56
CA CYS A 101 17.65 15.96 21.38
C CYS A 101 17.02 16.05 22.77
N ASP A 102 16.00 15.26 23.06
CA ASP A 102 15.37 15.22 24.37
C ASP A 102 16.14 14.28 25.29
N GLU A 103 16.61 13.18 24.72
CA GLU A 103 17.48 12.20 25.37
C GLU A 103 18.96 12.61 25.30
N HIS A 104 19.42 13.19 24.18
CA HIS A 104 20.84 13.47 23.91
C HIS A 104 21.15 14.96 23.78
N LYS A 105 20.74 15.72 24.81
CA LYS A 105 20.87 17.19 24.86
C LYS A 105 22.29 17.70 24.68
N SER A 106 23.30 16.95 25.14
CA SER A 106 24.69 17.40 25.08
C SER A 106 25.19 17.47 23.63
N VAL A 107 24.84 16.47 22.80
CA VAL A 107 25.18 16.42 21.38
C VAL A 107 24.47 17.55 20.62
N CYS A 108 23.18 17.76 20.90
CA CYS A 108 22.42 18.83 20.22
C CYS A 108 22.93 20.22 20.60
N SER A 109 23.30 20.43 21.85
CA SER A 109 23.92 21.68 22.31
C SER A 109 25.31 21.89 21.68
N LYS A 110 26.13 20.83 21.58
CA LYS A 110 27.47 20.85 20.94
C LYS A 110 27.41 21.37 19.50
N TYR A 111 26.37 20.98 18.75
CA TYR A 111 26.19 21.38 17.35
C TYR A 111 25.21 22.55 17.15
N GLY A 112 24.91 23.30 18.21
CA GLY A 112 24.15 24.55 18.14
C GLY A 112 22.69 24.39 17.71
N VAL A 113 22.06 23.25 18.01
CA VAL A 113 20.66 22.99 17.68
C VAL A 113 19.76 23.81 18.61
N SER A 114 19.09 24.82 18.05
CA SER A 114 18.19 25.73 18.78
C SER A 114 16.72 25.60 18.36
N GLY A 115 16.41 24.72 17.41
CA GLY A 115 15.07 24.45 16.92
C GLY A 115 14.98 23.15 16.13
N TYR A 116 13.76 22.60 16.03
CA TYR A 116 13.53 21.29 15.45
C TYR A 116 12.54 21.33 14.27
N PRO A 117 12.73 20.50 13.23
CA PRO A 117 13.91 19.68 13.00
C PRO A 117 15.06 20.55 12.46
N THR A 118 16.29 20.24 12.85
CA THR A 118 17.52 20.82 12.27
C THR A 118 18.29 19.72 11.55
N ILE A 119 18.65 19.96 10.29
CA ILE A 119 19.41 19.00 9.47
C ILE A 119 20.80 19.57 9.24
N GLN A 120 21.82 18.75 9.48
CA GLN A 120 23.22 19.12 9.28
C GLN A 120 23.96 18.05 8.49
N TRP A 121 24.84 18.50 7.60
CA TRP A 121 25.74 17.67 6.81
C TRP A 121 27.14 17.68 7.42
N PHE A 122 27.68 16.50 7.67
CA PHE A 122 29.03 16.28 8.16
C PHE A 122 29.87 15.67 7.04
N PRO A 123 30.84 16.40 6.49
CA PRO A 123 31.75 15.85 5.49
C PRO A 123 32.55 14.67 6.04
N LYS A 124 32.97 13.76 5.16
CA LYS A 124 33.87 12.66 5.51
C LYS A 124 35.13 13.21 6.19
N GLY A 125 35.48 12.65 7.35
CA GLY A 125 36.66 13.04 8.13
C GLY A 125 36.52 14.37 8.89
N SER A 126 35.32 14.96 8.97
CA SER A 126 35.08 16.22 9.67
C SER A 126 33.84 16.18 10.56
N LEU A 127 33.99 16.71 11.77
CA LEU A 127 32.88 17.00 12.69
C LEU A 127 32.37 18.45 12.56
N GLU A 128 32.84 19.21 11.57
CA GLU A 128 32.34 20.55 11.28
C GLU A 128 31.12 20.46 10.35
N PRO A 129 29.90 20.75 10.85
CA PRO A 129 28.70 20.60 10.03
C PRO A 129 28.45 21.79 9.10
N LYS A 130 27.87 21.50 7.95
CA LYS A 130 27.15 22.46 7.11
C LYS A 130 25.65 22.32 7.36
N LYS A 131 24.97 23.40 7.75
CA LYS A 131 23.53 23.39 7.95
C LYS A 131 22.78 23.26 6.61
N TYR A 132 21.76 22.41 6.58
CA TYR A 132 20.87 22.28 5.44
C TYR A 132 19.63 23.16 5.59
N GLU A 133 19.42 24.07 4.64
CA GLU A 133 18.30 25.03 4.62
C GLU A 133 17.35 24.81 3.42
N GLY A 134 17.53 23.71 2.70
CA GLY A 134 16.71 23.38 1.53
C GLY A 134 15.33 22.81 1.88
N ALA A 135 14.59 22.41 0.84
CA ALA A 135 13.27 21.82 1.00
C ALA A 135 13.34 20.46 1.72
N ARG A 136 12.43 20.22 2.66
CA ARG A 136 12.37 19.00 3.47
C ARG A 136 11.58 17.89 2.78
N THR A 137 11.92 17.60 1.54
CA THR A 137 11.38 16.48 0.76
C THR A 137 12.48 15.49 0.44
N VAL A 138 12.13 14.22 0.25
CA VAL A 138 13.11 13.16 -0.01
C VAL A 138 13.94 13.46 -1.28
N GLU A 139 13.35 14.09 -2.29
CA GLU A 139 14.05 14.47 -3.53
C GLU A 139 15.12 15.53 -3.28
N ALA A 140 14.77 16.61 -2.58
CA ALA A 140 15.69 17.71 -2.32
C ALA A 140 16.81 17.31 -1.35
N LEU A 141 16.51 16.42 -0.40
CA LEU A 141 17.52 15.86 0.49
C LEU A 141 18.46 14.91 -0.26
N ALA A 142 17.93 14.01 -1.09
CA ALA A 142 18.75 13.10 -1.87
C ALA A 142 19.61 13.82 -2.90
N GLU A 143 19.10 14.85 -3.58
CA GLU A 143 19.89 15.69 -4.47
C GLU A 143 21.04 16.37 -3.72
N PHE A 144 20.75 16.95 -2.55
CA PHE A 144 21.77 17.59 -1.72
C PHE A 144 22.86 16.59 -1.28
N VAL A 145 22.46 15.43 -0.75
CA VAL A 145 23.41 14.38 -0.33
C VAL A 145 24.22 13.86 -1.51
N ASN A 146 23.59 13.66 -2.68
CA ASN A 146 24.29 13.23 -3.89
C ASN A 146 25.36 14.25 -4.31
N ASN A 147 25.02 15.54 -4.28
CA ASN A 147 25.95 16.61 -4.64
C ASN A 147 27.11 16.73 -3.65
N GLU A 148 26.84 16.73 -2.35
CA GLU A 148 27.88 16.88 -1.32
C GLU A 148 28.77 15.64 -1.18
N ALA A 149 28.20 14.44 -1.36
CA ALA A 149 28.94 13.19 -1.25
C ALA A 149 29.58 12.72 -2.56
N GLY A 150 29.30 13.40 -3.69
CA GLY A 150 29.70 12.94 -5.02
C GLY A 150 29.09 11.58 -5.39
N THR A 151 27.85 11.33 -4.98
CA THR A 151 27.13 10.08 -5.24
C THR A 151 25.99 10.28 -6.24
N ASN A 152 25.44 9.18 -6.75
CA ASN A 152 24.29 9.19 -7.66
C ASN A 152 23.27 8.13 -7.22
N VAL A 153 22.90 8.19 -5.94
CA VAL A 153 21.89 7.32 -5.36
C VAL A 153 20.52 7.74 -5.87
N LYS A 154 19.81 6.78 -6.48
CA LYS A 154 18.41 6.95 -6.84
C LYS A 154 17.55 6.64 -5.64
N LEU A 155 16.48 7.41 -5.45
CA LEU A 155 15.51 7.14 -4.40
C LEU A 155 14.98 5.72 -4.50
N ALA A 156 14.87 5.03 -3.36
CA ALA A 156 14.15 3.78 -3.23
C ALA A 156 12.70 4.07 -3.63
N ALA A 157 12.32 3.64 -4.83
CA ALA A 157 10.94 3.66 -5.25
C ALA A 157 10.19 2.71 -4.33
N THR A 158 9.19 3.22 -3.59
CA THR A 158 8.16 2.35 -3.04
C THR A 158 7.66 1.46 -4.18
N PRO A 159 7.55 0.13 -3.99
CA PRO A 159 7.02 -0.75 -5.03
C PRO A 159 5.69 -0.18 -5.53
N SER A 160 5.69 0.29 -6.76
CA SER A 160 4.54 0.94 -7.38
C SER A 160 3.64 -0.14 -7.99
N ASN A 161 2.34 -0.01 -7.77
CA ASN A 161 1.34 -0.80 -8.48
C ASN A 161 1.01 -0.15 -9.85
N VAL A 162 1.50 1.06 -10.13
CA VAL A 162 1.37 1.71 -11.43
C VAL A 162 2.38 1.10 -12.39
N VAL A 163 1.89 0.56 -13.50
CA VAL A 163 2.74 -0.01 -14.54
C VAL A 163 3.38 1.12 -15.36
N VAL A 164 4.70 1.22 -15.34
CA VAL A 164 5.42 2.19 -16.17
C VAL A 164 5.54 1.66 -17.59
N LEU A 165 4.92 2.37 -18.52
CA LEU A 165 4.94 2.07 -19.94
C LEU A 165 6.08 2.79 -20.64
N THR A 166 6.69 2.06 -21.58
CA THR A 166 7.64 2.53 -22.56
C THR A 166 7.18 2.05 -23.94
N PRO A 167 7.77 2.52 -25.04
CA PRO A 167 7.47 1.98 -26.37
C PRO A 167 7.64 0.46 -26.46
N ASP A 168 8.54 -0.12 -25.66
CA ASP A 168 8.91 -1.54 -25.71
C ASP A 168 7.89 -2.47 -25.02
N ASN A 169 7.00 -1.93 -24.17
CA ASN A 169 5.98 -2.70 -23.46
C ASN A 169 4.55 -2.18 -23.66
N PHE A 170 4.36 -1.23 -24.59
CA PHE A 170 3.07 -0.57 -24.80
C PHE A 170 1.99 -1.52 -25.35
N GLU A 171 2.38 -2.67 -25.92
CA GLU A 171 1.46 -3.73 -26.35
C GLU A 171 0.55 -4.21 -25.22
N LEU A 172 0.94 -4.06 -23.95
CA LEU A 172 0.09 -4.32 -22.79
C LEU A 172 -1.22 -3.52 -22.84
N VAL A 173 -1.17 -2.26 -23.29
CA VAL A 173 -2.36 -1.41 -23.46
C VAL A 173 -3.29 -1.97 -24.53
N LEU A 174 -2.72 -2.62 -25.54
CA LEU A 174 -3.42 -3.18 -26.69
C LEU A 174 -4.02 -4.56 -26.43
N ASP A 175 -3.78 -5.17 -25.26
CA ASP A 175 -4.39 -6.45 -24.87
C ASP A 175 -5.92 -6.28 -24.74
N LYS A 176 -6.65 -6.92 -25.65
CA LYS A 176 -8.12 -6.85 -25.71
C LYS A 176 -8.82 -7.46 -24.49
N THR A 177 -8.09 -8.21 -23.66
CA THR A 177 -8.60 -8.82 -22.41
C THR A 177 -8.45 -7.92 -21.20
N LYS A 178 -7.76 -6.78 -21.31
CA LYS A 178 -7.50 -5.85 -20.19
C LYS A 178 -8.21 -4.52 -20.38
N ASP A 179 -8.66 -3.93 -19.29
CA ASP A 179 -9.05 -2.52 -19.18
C ASP A 179 -7.84 -1.75 -18.68
N VAL A 180 -7.38 -0.73 -19.41
CA VAL A 180 -6.13 -0.03 -19.07
C VAL A 180 -6.36 1.46 -18.95
N LEU A 181 -6.13 2.04 -17.78
CA LEU A 181 -6.09 3.50 -17.59
C LEU A 181 -4.63 3.95 -17.67
N VAL A 182 -4.33 4.89 -18.57
CA VAL A 182 -2.98 5.39 -18.81
C VAL A 182 -2.89 6.88 -18.50
N GLU A 183 -1.98 7.25 -17.60
CA GLU A 183 -1.52 8.64 -17.40
C GLU A 183 -0.34 8.95 -18.34
N PHE A 184 -0.55 9.87 -19.26
CA PHE A 184 0.54 10.50 -20.01
C PHE A 184 1.03 11.71 -19.22
N TYR A 185 2.28 11.66 -18.74
CA TYR A 185 2.84 12.66 -17.85
C TYR A 185 4.18 13.22 -18.36
N ALA A 186 4.66 14.26 -17.68
CA ALA A 186 6.01 14.79 -17.83
C ALA A 186 6.66 14.98 -16.44
N PRO A 187 7.94 14.60 -16.24
CA PRO A 187 8.58 14.66 -14.92
C PRO A 187 8.68 16.06 -14.32
N TRP A 188 8.67 17.10 -15.15
CA TRP A 188 8.73 18.51 -14.73
C TRP A 188 7.36 19.14 -14.47
N CYS A 189 6.26 18.46 -14.80
CA CYS A 189 4.92 19.01 -14.65
C CYS A 189 4.45 18.95 -13.18
N GLY A 190 4.22 20.11 -12.56
CA GLY A 190 3.74 20.21 -11.18
C GLY A 190 2.43 19.47 -10.94
N HIS A 191 1.46 19.58 -11.87
CA HIS A 191 0.17 18.89 -11.75
C HIS A 191 0.30 17.36 -11.81
N CYS A 192 1.24 16.82 -12.59
CA CYS A 192 1.53 15.38 -12.61
C CYS A 192 2.10 14.93 -11.27
N LYS A 193 3.06 15.70 -10.71
CA LYS A 193 3.62 15.41 -9.39
C LYS A 193 2.55 15.43 -8.29
N SER A 194 1.57 16.34 -8.39
CA SER A 194 0.44 16.38 -7.46
C SER A 194 -0.53 15.19 -7.62
N LEU A 195 -0.70 14.66 -8.83
CA LEU A 195 -1.58 13.53 -9.12
C LEU A 195 -0.98 12.18 -8.73
N ALA A 196 0.34 12.01 -8.89
CA ALA A 196 1.03 10.74 -8.69
C ALA A 196 0.69 10.01 -7.38
N PRO A 197 0.60 10.66 -6.19
CA PRO A 197 0.22 9.98 -4.96
C PRO A 197 -1.21 9.43 -4.96
N THR A 198 -2.14 10.14 -5.61
CA THR A 198 -3.52 9.67 -5.77
C THR A 198 -3.57 8.53 -6.77
N TYR A 199 -2.86 8.65 -7.90
CA TYR A 199 -2.80 7.63 -8.93
C TYR A 199 -2.22 6.30 -8.43
N GLU A 200 -1.21 6.35 -7.54
CA GLU A 200 -0.67 5.18 -6.86
C GLU A 200 -1.70 4.49 -5.96
N LYS A 201 -2.55 5.26 -5.26
CA LYS A 201 -3.65 4.71 -4.47
C LYS A 201 -4.70 4.05 -5.35
N VAL A 202 -4.98 4.61 -6.53
CA VAL A 202 -5.87 3.99 -7.52
C VAL A 202 -5.30 2.64 -7.96
N ALA A 203 -4.04 2.59 -8.38
CA ALA A 203 -3.38 1.34 -8.75
C ALA A 203 -3.41 0.32 -7.62
N SER A 204 -3.16 0.76 -6.39
CA SER A 204 -3.22 -0.09 -5.20
C SER A 204 -4.63 -0.61 -4.90
N ALA A 205 -5.67 0.19 -5.14
CA ALA A 205 -7.06 -0.21 -4.95
C ALA A 205 -7.47 -1.32 -5.91
N PHE A 206 -6.97 -1.30 -7.15
CA PHE A 206 -7.34 -2.26 -8.19
C PHE A 206 -6.31 -3.38 -8.45
N LYS A 207 -5.22 -3.47 -7.67
CA LYS A 207 -4.14 -4.45 -7.87
C LYS A 207 -4.55 -5.93 -7.87
N LEU A 208 -5.73 -6.26 -7.33
CA LEU A 208 -6.28 -7.61 -7.27
C LEU A 208 -7.30 -7.88 -8.39
N GLU A 209 -7.59 -6.89 -9.24
CA GLU A 209 -8.36 -7.06 -10.47
C GLU A 209 -7.38 -7.42 -11.58
N ASP A 210 -7.26 -8.71 -11.89
CA ASP A 210 -6.31 -9.22 -12.90
C ASP A 210 -6.48 -8.54 -14.27
N ASP A 211 -7.69 -8.06 -14.56
CA ASP A 211 -8.03 -7.46 -15.84
C ASP A 211 -7.98 -5.94 -15.88
N VAL A 212 -7.65 -5.26 -14.78
CA VAL A 212 -7.57 -3.80 -14.70
C VAL A 212 -6.11 -3.41 -14.50
N ILE A 213 -5.61 -2.53 -15.38
CA ILE A 213 -4.23 -2.04 -15.32
C ILE A 213 -4.26 -0.53 -15.18
N ILE A 214 -3.55 -0.03 -14.16
CA ILE A 214 -3.29 1.39 -13.97
C ILE A 214 -1.84 1.62 -14.37
N ALA A 215 -1.64 2.50 -15.34
CA ALA A 215 -0.35 2.64 -16.01
C ALA A 215 0.00 4.11 -16.25
N SER A 216 1.29 4.39 -16.42
CA SER A 216 1.78 5.73 -16.74
C SER A 216 2.85 5.69 -17.81
N VAL A 217 3.00 6.79 -18.55
CA VAL A 217 4.02 6.94 -19.60
C VAL A 217 4.59 8.35 -19.59
N ASP A 218 5.92 8.44 -19.57
CA ASP A 218 6.62 9.72 -19.76
C ASP A 218 6.55 10.12 -21.24
N ALA A 219 5.52 10.90 -21.57
CA ALA A 219 5.28 11.38 -22.91
C ALA A 219 6.14 12.61 -23.28
N ALA A 220 6.82 13.23 -22.29
CA ALA A 220 7.86 14.21 -22.60
C ALA A 220 9.11 13.53 -23.16
N LYS A 221 9.44 12.33 -22.67
CA LYS A 221 10.51 11.47 -23.19
C LYS A 221 10.08 10.70 -24.45
N HIS A 222 8.87 10.17 -24.48
CA HIS A 222 8.33 9.35 -25.58
C HIS A 222 7.30 10.12 -26.41
N LYS A 223 7.77 11.17 -27.10
CA LYS A 223 6.91 12.12 -27.82
C LYS A 223 6.04 11.46 -28.89
N ASP A 224 6.59 10.57 -29.71
CA ASP A 224 5.85 9.88 -30.77
C ASP A 224 4.63 9.12 -30.22
N LEU A 225 4.77 8.54 -29.03
CA LEU A 225 3.70 7.81 -28.36
C LEU A 225 2.63 8.77 -27.82
N GLY A 226 3.05 9.92 -27.26
CA GLY A 226 2.13 10.99 -26.87
C GLY A 226 1.36 11.56 -28.06
N GLU A 227 2.06 11.87 -29.16
CA GLU A 227 1.47 12.41 -30.40
C GLU A 227 0.48 11.42 -31.03
N LYS A 228 0.84 10.13 -31.09
CA LYS A 228 -0.04 9.05 -31.59
C LYS A 228 -1.41 9.04 -30.89
N TYR A 229 -1.43 9.34 -29.59
CA TYR A 229 -2.67 9.38 -28.80
C TYR A 229 -3.21 10.80 -28.62
N GLY A 230 -2.66 11.82 -29.28
CA GLY A 230 -3.17 13.19 -29.24
C GLY A 230 -2.92 13.91 -27.91
N VAL A 231 -1.81 13.60 -27.23
CA VAL A 231 -1.41 14.30 -25.99
C VAL A 231 -0.85 15.68 -26.34
N SER A 232 -1.57 16.73 -25.92
CA SER A 232 -1.20 18.13 -26.15
C SER A 232 -0.85 18.90 -24.86
N GLY A 233 -1.00 18.26 -23.70
CA GLY A 233 -0.73 18.84 -22.38
C GLY A 233 -0.62 17.75 -21.32
N PHE A 234 -0.28 18.12 -20.09
CA PHE A 234 -0.05 17.17 -18.99
C PHE A 234 -0.76 17.57 -17.69
N PRO A 235 -1.23 16.59 -16.89
CA PRO A 235 -1.39 15.18 -17.27
C PRO A 235 -2.58 15.01 -18.22
N THR A 236 -2.46 14.07 -19.16
CA THR A 236 -3.57 13.57 -19.99
C THR A 236 -3.85 12.13 -19.61
N LEU A 237 -5.10 11.81 -19.31
CA LEU A 237 -5.54 10.47 -18.92
C LEU A 237 -6.37 9.87 -20.03
N LYS A 238 -6.08 8.62 -20.41
CA LYS A 238 -6.85 7.88 -21.41
C LYS A 238 -7.16 6.49 -20.92
N PHE A 239 -8.37 6.04 -21.20
CA PHE A 239 -8.84 4.71 -20.86
C PHE A 239 -8.93 3.84 -22.12
N PHE A 240 -8.47 2.60 -22.02
CA PHE A 240 -8.40 1.63 -23.10
C PHE A 240 -9.21 0.38 -22.71
N PRO A 241 -10.53 0.40 -22.94
CA PRO A 241 -11.41 -0.68 -22.52
C PRO A 241 -11.11 -2.02 -23.19
N LYS A 242 -11.58 -3.10 -22.58
CA LYS A 242 -11.64 -4.43 -23.21
C LYS A 242 -12.34 -4.33 -24.55
N GLY A 243 -11.75 -4.95 -25.57
CA GLY A 243 -12.29 -4.98 -26.93
C GLY A 243 -12.16 -3.67 -27.77
N ASN A 244 -11.96 -2.49 -27.16
CA ASN A 244 -11.73 -1.23 -27.89
C ASN A 244 -10.43 -0.53 -27.44
N LYS A 245 -9.42 -0.59 -28.31
CA LYS A 245 -8.05 -0.10 -28.05
C LYS A 245 -7.69 1.18 -28.80
N ALA A 246 -8.68 1.88 -29.34
CA ALA A 246 -8.48 3.23 -29.86
C ALA A 246 -8.11 4.23 -28.75
N GLY A 247 -8.54 3.94 -27.52
CA GLY A 247 -8.41 4.83 -26.37
C GLY A 247 -9.52 5.88 -26.35
N GLU A 248 -10.08 6.13 -25.16
CA GLU A 248 -11.04 7.20 -24.90
C GLU A 248 -10.47 8.17 -23.86
N ASP A 249 -10.82 9.44 -23.98
CA ASP A 249 -10.37 10.45 -23.02
C ASP A 249 -11.06 10.27 -21.67
N TYR A 250 -10.26 10.29 -20.60
CA TYR A 250 -10.79 10.37 -19.25
C TYR A 250 -11.04 11.84 -18.88
N ASN A 251 -12.31 12.17 -18.69
CA ASN A 251 -12.77 13.53 -18.37
C ASN A 251 -13.34 13.64 -16.95
N GLY A 252 -13.16 12.61 -16.11
CA GLY A 252 -13.61 12.62 -14.72
C GLY A 252 -12.74 13.50 -13.81
N GLY A 253 -13.15 13.64 -12.55
CA GLY A 253 -12.36 14.29 -11.51
C GLY A 253 -11.08 13.51 -11.19
N ARG A 254 -10.12 14.14 -10.51
CA ARG A 254 -8.79 13.54 -10.27
C ARG A 254 -8.59 13.12 -8.81
N ASP A 255 -9.67 13.07 -8.04
CA ASP A 255 -9.66 12.55 -6.69
C ASP A 255 -9.77 11.02 -6.72
N LEU A 256 -9.35 10.37 -5.63
CA LEU A 256 -9.31 8.90 -5.54
C LEU A 256 -10.70 8.29 -5.81
N ASP A 257 -11.75 8.87 -5.25
CA ASP A 257 -13.12 8.35 -5.37
C ASP A 257 -13.66 8.48 -6.80
N ASP A 258 -13.26 9.51 -7.55
CA ASP A 258 -13.66 9.69 -8.96
C ASP A 258 -13.07 8.58 -9.84
N PHE A 259 -11.79 8.27 -9.64
CA PHE A 259 -11.13 7.16 -10.34
C PHE A 259 -11.74 5.82 -9.97
N VAL A 260 -11.96 5.58 -8.67
CA VAL A 260 -12.56 4.33 -8.18
C VAL A 260 -13.95 4.13 -8.77
N THR A 261 -14.76 5.18 -8.79
CA THR A 261 -16.10 5.16 -9.39
C THR A 261 -16.01 4.86 -10.88
N PHE A 262 -15.20 5.60 -11.63
CA PHE A 262 -15.03 5.38 -13.07
C PHE A 262 -14.56 3.96 -13.41
N ILE A 263 -13.55 3.45 -12.71
CA ILE A 263 -13.01 2.11 -12.97
C ILE A 263 -14.05 1.04 -12.63
N ASN A 264 -14.76 1.17 -11.51
CA ASN A 264 -15.85 0.25 -11.16
C ASN A 264 -16.95 0.22 -12.23
N GLU A 265 -17.38 1.38 -12.72
CA GLU A 265 -18.41 1.47 -13.75
C GLU A 265 -17.95 0.93 -15.10
N LYS A 266 -16.73 1.29 -15.54
CA LYS A 266 -16.21 0.91 -16.86
C LYS A 266 -15.73 -0.53 -16.94
N CYS A 267 -15.19 -1.06 -15.85
CA CYS A 267 -14.56 -2.39 -15.81
C CYS A 267 -15.48 -3.45 -15.17
N GLY A 268 -16.64 -3.04 -14.62
CA GLY A 268 -17.56 -3.94 -13.92
C GLY A 268 -17.00 -4.48 -12.60
N THR A 269 -16.14 -3.70 -11.94
CA THR A 269 -15.54 -4.05 -10.64
C THR A 269 -16.35 -3.43 -9.49
N SER A 270 -15.98 -3.71 -8.24
CA SER A 270 -16.74 -3.23 -7.08
C SER A 270 -15.84 -3.01 -5.88
N ARG A 271 -14.81 -2.17 -6.03
CA ARG A 271 -13.83 -1.84 -4.97
C ARG A 271 -14.07 -0.47 -4.34
N ASP A 272 -13.70 -0.34 -3.08
CA ASP A 272 -13.60 0.97 -2.40
C ASP A 272 -12.20 1.58 -2.54
N ALA A 273 -12.03 2.80 -2.02
CA ALA A 273 -10.76 3.53 -2.01
C ALA A 273 -9.60 2.83 -1.27
N LYS A 274 -9.89 1.80 -0.46
CA LYS A 274 -8.90 0.97 0.24
C LYS A 274 -8.61 -0.33 -0.50
N GLY A 275 -9.23 -0.54 -1.67
CA GLY A 275 -9.12 -1.75 -2.48
C GLY A 275 -9.93 -2.92 -1.95
N GLN A 276 -10.87 -2.72 -1.02
CA GLN A 276 -11.73 -3.77 -0.49
C GLN A 276 -12.97 -3.94 -1.37
N LEU A 277 -13.44 -5.19 -1.55
CA LEU A 277 -14.70 -5.45 -2.23
C LEU A 277 -15.89 -4.85 -1.45
N THR A 278 -16.75 -4.11 -2.15
CA THR A 278 -17.98 -3.54 -1.62
C THR A 278 -19.10 -4.57 -1.58
N ALA A 279 -20.25 -4.23 -0.98
CA ALA A 279 -21.44 -5.09 -0.95
C ALA A 279 -22.02 -5.42 -2.33
N LYS A 280 -21.71 -4.62 -3.37
CA LYS A 280 -22.15 -4.87 -4.76
C LYS A 280 -21.33 -5.97 -5.45
N ALA A 281 -20.13 -6.27 -4.94
CA ALA A 281 -19.25 -7.24 -5.55
C ALA A 281 -19.90 -8.64 -5.57
N GLY A 282 -19.95 -9.25 -6.76
CA GLY A 282 -20.53 -10.58 -6.96
C GLY A 282 -22.03 -10.61 -7.19
N ILE A 283 -22.74 -9.49 -7.02
CA ILE A 283 -24.19 -9.42 -7.23
C ILE A 283 -24.47 -9.34 -8.73
N VAL A 284 -25.23 -10.30 -9.24
CA VAL A 284 -25.67 -10.36 -10.64
C VAL A 284 -27.18 -10.17 -10.65
N GLU A 285 -27.66 -9.06 -11.21
CA GLU A 285 -29.07 -8.64 -11.14
C GLU A 285 -30.05 -9.70 -11.68
N THR A 286 -29.72 -10.34 -12.81
CA THR A 286 -30.57 -11.39 -13.39
C THR A 286 -30.65 -12.62 -12.48
N LEU A 287 -29.56 -12.99 -11.81
CA LEU A 287 -29.53 -14.07 -10.84
C LEU A 287 -30.22 -13.69 -9.52
N ASP A 288 -30.06 -12.46 -9.04
CA ASP A 288 -30.74 -11.97 -7.82
C ASP A 288 -32.27 -12.04 -7.95
N THR A 289 -32.79 -11.75 -9.14
CA THR A 289 -34.21 -11.90 -9.45
C THR A 289 -34.66 -13.36 -9.34
N LEU A 290 -33.88 -14.31 -9.89
CA LEU A 290 -34.16 -15.74 -9.76
C LEU A 290 -33.98 -16.25 -8.33
N VAL A 291 -33.06 -15.68 -7.56
CA VAL A 291 -32.87 -16.03 -6.14
C VAL A 291 -34.10 -15.62 -5.31
N LYS A 292 -34.68 -14.44 -5.55
CA LYS A 292 -35.93 -14.02 -4.87
C LYS A 292 -37.08 -14.99 -5.13
N GLU A 293 -37.21 -15.44 -6.37
CA GLU A 293 -38.17 -16.49 -6.75
C GLU A 293 -37.85 -17.82 -6.04
N PHE A 294 -36.58 -18.22 -6.05
CA PHE A 294 -36.12 -19.46 -5.43
C PHE A 294 -36.39 -19.52 -3.92
N ILE A 295 -36.21 -18.41 -3.20
CA ILE A 295 -36.45 -18.35 -1.74
C ILE A 295 -37.93 -18.45 -1.43
N SER A 296 -38.77 -17.85 -2.28
CA SER A 296 -40.22 -17.80 -2.12
C SER A 296 -40.91 -19.09 -2.60
N ALA A 297 -40.24 -19.89 -3.43
CA ALA A 297 -40.74 -21.14 -3.98
C ALA A 297 -40.86 -22.26 -2.93
N GLY A 298 -41.87 -23.12 -3.10
CA GLY A 298 -41.98 -24.37 -2.34
C GLY A 298 -40.86 -25.37 -2.68
N SER A 299 -40.67 -26.40 -1.86
CA SER A 299 -39.60 -27.40 -2.06
C SER A 299 -39.59 -28.06 -3.44
N ASP A 300 -40.77 -28.30 -4.02
CA ASP A 300 -40.90 -28.94 -5.34
C ASP A 300 -40.60 -27.98 -6.49
N GLU A 301 -40.89 -26.69 -6.32
CA GLU A 301 -40.69 -25.62 -7.31
C GLU A 301 -39.24 -25.12 -7.36
N LYS A 302 -38.50 -25.21 -6.24
CA LYS A 302 -37.09 -24.81 -6.15
C LYS A 302 -36.20 -25.48 -7.21
N LYS A 303 -36.48 -26.74 -7.58
CA LYS A 303 -35.75 -27.44 -8.63
C LYS A 303 -35.93 -26.79 -10.01
N ALA A 304 -37.14 -26.32 -10.32
CA ALA A 304 -37.44 -25.64 -11.58
C ALA A 304 -36.79 -24.25 -11.63
N VAL A 305 -36.80 -23.50 -10.52
CA VAL A 305 -36.08 -22.22 -10.44
C VAL A 305 -34.57 -22.43 -10.57
N TYR A 306 -34.02 -23.45 -9.90
CA TYR A 306 -32.61 -23.81 -9.99
C TYR A 306 -32.17 -24.12 -11.43
N GLY A 307 -32.97 -24.84 -12.21
CA GLY A 307 -32.69 -25.09 -13.64
C GLY A 307 -32.60 -23.80 -14.46
N ARG A 308 -33.48 -22.82 -14.21
CA ARG A 308 -33.39 -21.49 -14.85
C ARG A 308 -32.16 -20.70 -14.40
N MET A 309 -31.73 -20.85 -13.15
CA MET A 309 -30.47 -20.28 -12.70
C MET A 309 -29.28 -20.89 -13.46
N GLU A 310 -29.29 -22.20 -13.72
CA GLU A 310 -28.22 -22.86 -14.52
C GLU A 310 -28.18 -22.29 -15.95
N GLU A 311 -29.32 -22.20 -16.62
CA GLU A 311 -29.43 -21.58 -17.96
C GLU A 311 -28.94 -20.13 -17.99
N GLU A 312 -29.24 -19.35 -16.95
CA GLU A 312 -28.79 -17.96 -16.86
C GLU A 312 -27.28 -17.87 -16.61
N VAL A 313 -26.72 -18.74 -15.77
CA VAL A 313 -25.27 -18.81 -15.52
C VAL A 313 -24.50 -19.18 -16.79
N GLU A 314 -25.04 -20.04 -17.66
CA GLU A 314 -24.41 -20.39 -18.94
C GLU A 314 -24.27 -19.22 -19.91
N LYS A 315 -25.15 -18.21 -19.81
CA LYS A 315 -25.09 -16.99 -20.64
C LYS A 315 -24.04 -16.00 -20.14
N LEU A 316 -23.63 -16.10 -18.87
CA LEU A 316 -22.67 -15.17 -18.28
C LEU A 316 -21.26 -15.40 -18.83
N LYS A 317 -20.49 -14.32 -18.92
CA LYS A 317 -19.09 -14.33 -19.37
C LYS A 317 -18.19 -13.63 -18.35
N GLY A 318 -16.88 -13.90 -18.43
CA GLY A 318 -15.89 -13.28 -17.54
C GLY A 318 -16.17 -13.53 -16.06
N SER A 319 -15.95 -12.51 -15.23
CA SER A 319 -16.13 -12.58 -13.77
C SER A 319 -17.55 -12.98 -13.35
N ALA A 320 -18.58 -12.56 -14.09
CA ALA A 320 -19.97 -12.91 -13.81
C ALA A 320 -20.22 -14.43 -13.87
N ALA A 321 -19.58 -15.14 -14.81
CA ALA A 321 -19.68 -16.61 -14.89
C ALA A 321 -19.09 -17.31 -13.66
N ARG A 322 -18.00 -16.77 -13.11
CA ARG A 322 -17.41 -17.27 -11.85
C ARG A 322 -18.36 -17.04 -10.67
N TYR A 323 -19.03 -15.90 -10.62
CA TYR A 323 -20.03 -15.59 -9.59
C TYR A 323 -21.24 -16.51 -9.69
N GLY A 324 -21.71 -16.79 -10.90
CA GLY A 324 -22.79 -17.73 -11.17
C GLY A 324 -22.58 -19.12 -10.54
N LYS A 325 -21.36 -19.64 -10.58
CA LYS A 325 -21.02 -20.92 -9.91
C LYS A 325 -21.22 -20.86 -8.38
N ILE A 326 -21.02 -19.69 -7.76
CA ILE A 326 -21.24 -19.48 -6.33
C ILE A 326 -22.75 -19.44 -6.04
N TYR A 327 -23.53 -18.77 -6.89
CA TYR A 327 -25.01 -18.77 -6.82
C TYR A 327 -25.57 -20.19 -6.88
N LEU A 328 -25.17 -21.00 -7.87
CA LEU A 328 -25.63 -22.38 -8.00
C LEU A 328 -25.26 -23.22 -6.78
N LYS A 329 -24.03 -23.08 -6.27
CA LYS A 329 -23.59 -23.79 -5.07
C LYS A 329 -24.39 -23.38 -3.83
N ALA A 330 -24.74 -22.09 -3.69
CA ALA A 330 -25.55 -21.58 -2.62
C ALA A 330 -26.98 -22.14 -2.69
N ALA A 331 -27.64 -22.01 -3.85
CA ALA A 331 -28.99 -22.54 -4.09
C ALA A 331 -29.09 -24.03 -3.80
N LYS A 332 -28.14 -24.82 -4.34
CA LYS A 332 -28.06 -26.26 -4.06
C LYS A 332 -27.90 -26.55 -2.57
N SER A 333 -27.03 -25.81 -1.88
CA SER A 333 -26.83 -25.98 -0.44
C SER A 333 -28.08 -25.63 0.37
N CYS A 334 -28.87 -24.64 -0.05
CA CYS A 334 -30.15 -24.30 0.57
C CYS A 334 -31.19 -25.41 0.36
N MET A 335 -31.19 -26.10 -0.79
CA MET A 335 -32.04 -27.28 -1.01
C MET A 335 -31.60 -28.47 -0.13
N ASP A 336 -30.30 -28.74 -0.07
CA ASP A 336 -29.75 -29.92 0.60
C ASP A 336 -29.71 -29.80 2.13
N LYS A 337 -29.48 -28.57 2.65
CA LYS A 337 -29.22 -28.32 4.08
C LYS A 337 -30.28 -27.48 4.78
N GLY A 338 -31.29 -27.00 4.03
CA GLY A 338 -32.38 -26.18 4.55
C GLY A 338 -32.15 -24.67 4.42
N ALA A 339 -33.23 -23.91 4.70
CA ALA A 339 -33.30 -22.46 4.49
C ALA A 339 -32.27 -21.67 5.31
N ASP A 340 -31.93 -22.13 6.52
CA ASP A 340 -30.99 -21.44 7.41
C ASP A 340 -29.53 -21.52 6.94
N TYR A 341 -29.22 -22.32 5.91
CA TYR A 341 -27.84 -22.48 5.42
C TYR A 341 -27.19 -21.14 5.06
N ALA A 342 -27.89 -20.29 4.31
CA ALA A 342 -27.35 -19.02 3.84
C ALA A 342 -27.00 -18.08 5.00
N ASN A 343 -27.90 -17.97 5.98
CA ASN A 343 -27.70 -17.18 7.20
C ASN A 343 -26.52 -17.69 8.03
N ASN A 344 -26.46 -18.99 8.28
CA ASN A 344 -25.39 -19.60 9.07
C ASN A 344 -24.01 -19.47 8.41
N GLU A 345 -23.94 -19.66 7.09
CA GLU A 345 -22.70 -19.53 6.34
C GLU A 345 -22.26 -18.06 6.24
N THR A 346 -23.19 -17.12 6.09
CA THR A 346 -22.91 -15.67 6.11
C THR A 346 -22.28 -15.26 7.43
N GLN A 347 -22.89 -15.63 8.58
CA GLN A 347 -22.32 -15.36 9.91
C GLN A 347 -20.95 -16.01 10.12
N ARG A 348 -20.74 -17.23 9.57
CA ARG A 348 -19.42 -17.87 9.60
C ARG A 348 -18.38 -17.05 8.85
N LEU A 349 -18.69 -16.58 7.65
CA LEU A 349 -17.80 -15.77 6.83
C LEU A 349 -17.48 -14.42 7.50
N GLU A 350 -18.45 -13.78 8.15
CA GLU A 350 -18.22 -12.55 8.92
C GLU A 350 -17.23 -12.76 10.08
N ARG A 351 -17.37 -13.87 10.83
CA ARG A 351 -16.40 -14.23 11.87
C ARG A 351 -15.00 -14.49 11.29
N MET A 352 -14.91 -15.02 10.08
CA MET A 352 -13.63 -15.25 9.41
C MET A 352 -13.00 -13.95 8.92
N LEU A 353 -13.79 -13.00 8.41
CA LEU A 353 -13.33 -11.67 7.97
C LEU A 353 -12.78 -10.81 9.12
N LYS A 354 -13.17 -11.08 10.37
CA LYS A 354 -12.61 -10.42 11.57
C LYS A 354 -11.22 -10.94 11.98
N LYS A 355 -10.74 -12.03 11.39
CA LYS A 355 -9.41 -12.60 11.67
C LYS A 355 -8.37 -11.98 10.74
N ALA A 356 -7.11 -12.02 11.16
CA ALA A 356 -5.99 -11.71 10.26
C ALA A 356 -5.94 -12.76 9.13
N ILE A 357 -6.30 -12.34 7.91
CA ILE A 357 -6.28 -13.17 6.71
C ILE A 357 -5.67 -12.37 5.54
N SER A 358 -5.14 -13.08 4.54
CA SER A 358 -4.63 -12.46 3.31
C SER A 358 -5.75 -11.73 2.56
N THR A 359 -5.41 -10.66 1.84
CA THR A 359 -6.36 -9.85 1.05
C THR A 359 -7.14 -10.68 0.03
N THR A 360 -6.49 -11.58 -0.71
CA THR A 360 -7.17 -12.49 -1.66
C THR A 360 -8.24 -13.36 -0.99
N LYS A 361 -7.98 -13.82 0.23
CA LYS A 361 -8.93 -14.63 1.00
C LYS A 361 -10.06 -13.78 1.58
N ALA A 362 -9.78 -12.53 1.95
CA ALA A 362 -10.80 -11.56 2.32
C ALA A 362 -11.73 -11.26 1.12
N ASP A 363 -11.20 -11.13 -0.09
CA ASP A 363 -11.99 -10.96 -1.32
C ASP A 363 -12.87 -12.19 -1.58
N GLU A 364 -12.32 -13.41 -1.49
CA GLU A 364 -13.09 -14.66 -1.64
C GLU A 364 -14.24 -14.74 -0.63
N PHE A 365 -13.97 -14.45 0.64
CA PHE A 365 -14.97 -14.49 1.71
C PHE A 365 -16.02 -13.40 1.55
N THR A 366 -15.62 -12.19 1.18
CA THR A 366 -16.54 -11.06 0.95
C THR A 366 -17.45 -11.35 -0.23
N LEU A 367 -16.89 -11.81 -1.35
CA LEU A 367 -17.66 -12.19 -2.54
C LEU A 367 -18.70 -13.27 -2.22
N LYS A 368 -18.28 -14.34 -1.53
CA LYS A 368 -19.18 -15.41 -1.12
C LYS A 368 -20.26 -14.92 -0.16
N LYS A 369 -19.89 -14.06 0.81
CA LYS A 369 -20.81 -13.47 1.79
C LYS A 369 -21.88 -12.62 1.10
N ASN A 370 -21.47 -11.75 0.17
CA ASN A 370 -22.40 -10.90 -0.57
C ASN A 370 -23.42 -11.74 -1.35
N ILE A 371 -22.97 -12.75 -2.09
CA ILE A 371 -23.87 -13.64 -2.84
C ILE A 371 -24.79 -14.40 -1.88
N LEU A 372 -24.28 -14.98 -0.80
CA LEU A 372 -25.12 -15.68 0.19
C LEU A 372 -26.15 -14.78 0.87
N SER A 373 -25.85 -13.50 1.06
CA SER A 373 -26.80 -12.56 1.65
C SER A 373 -28.05 -12.34 0.80
N THR A 374 -28.01 -12.68 -0.49
CA THR A 374 -29.20 -12.66 -1.36
C THR A 374 -30.14 -13.83 -1.08
N PHE A 375 -29.65 -14.91 -0.46
CA PHE A 375 -30.42 -16.12 -0.08
C PHE A 375 -30.94 -16.08 1.37
N ALA A 376 -30.59 -15.05 2.13
CA ALA A 376 -30.72 -14.96 3.58
C ALA A 376 -32.09 -14.47 4.04
#